data_AF-A0A3B9DDJ8-F1
#
_entry.id   AF-A0A3B9DDJ8-F1
#
_cell.length_a   1.000
_cell.length_b   1.000
_cell.length_c   1.000
_cell.angle_alpha   90.00
_cell.angle_beta   90.00
_cell.angle_gamma   90.00
#
_symmetry.space_group_name_H-M   'P 1'
#
loop_
_entity.id
_entity.type
_entity.pdbx_description
1 polymer ?
#
loop_
_entity_poly.entity_id
_entity_poly.type
_entity_poly.pdbx_seq_one_letter_code
_entity_poly.pdbx_strand_id
1 'polypeptide(L)'
;MPKLSLANIFLVVCSTLIPAMTGAQQIDLSQQTWSAEIIRDHGQPVIPLFDGWYPNEDGTRTMCFSYFNMNREEAVDIHLGKDNHLSDDRFKALVPTHFDPLPPRYRHVFCAFTVTVPEDFGQDERITWTLTSNGQTLSVPGKLLAPYVLDEPTSDGRGNLAPLVKLSPNGQNIRGRTGIHTPQPIAATVGETLELTAWIEHPNEEVWVGWSHHSGPGKVQFDQKEHQVKTLIGSTQVQATFNDPGEYVVRMQTIDNIAAFEFYCCHTNAYFHINVSN
;
A
#
# COMPACT_ATOMS: atom_id res chain seq x y z
N MET A 1 -28.25 9.68 91.49
CA MET A 1 -26.77 9.77 91.62
C MET A 1 -26.31 8.49 92.30
N PRO A 2 -25.50 7.61 91.68
CA PRO A 2 -24.11 7.83 91.22
C PRO A 2 -23.91 7.50 89.71
N LYS A 3 -23.10 8.24 88.95
CA LYS A 3 -21.64 8.20 88.71
C LYS A 3 -21.15 7.05 87.79
N LEU A 4 -20.55 7.49 86.68
CA LEU A 4 -19.95 6.75 85.57
C LEU A 4 -18.88 5.73 86.00
N SER A 5 -18.70 4.71 85.16
CA SER A 5 -17.37 4.16 84.87
C SER A 5 -17.25 3.93 83.36
N LEU A 6 -16.20 4.52 82.76
CA LEU A 6 -15.80 4.34 81.37
C LEU A 6 -15.36 2.89 81.14
N ALA A 7 -15.83 2.29 80.04
CA ALA A 7 -15.18 1.16 79.41
C ALA A 7 -14.93 1.53 77.94
N ASN A 8 -13.66 1.73 77.61
CA ASN A 8 -13.19 1.94 76.24
C ASN A 8 -13.43 0.66 75.43
N ILE A 9 -14.37 0.70 74.49
CA ILE A 9 -14.52 -0.35 73.47
C ILE A 9 -13.72 0.11 72.25
N PHE A 10 -12.51 -0.44 72.11
CA PHE A 10 -11.76 -0.39 70.86
C PHE A 10 -12.45 -1.34 69.87
N LEU A 11 -13.13 -0.78 68.88
CA LEU A 11 -13.79 -1.55 67.82
C LEU A 11 -12.75 -1.79 66.72
N VAL A 12 -12.14 -2.98 66.73
CA VAL A 12 -11.25 -3.43 65.66
C VAL A 12 -12.10 -3.73 64.43
N VAL A 13 -12.08 -2.84 63.44
CA VAL A 13 -12.66 -3.09 62.12
C VAL A 13 -11.67 -3.97 61.35
N CYS A 14 -11.91 -5.28 61.34
CA CYS A 14 -11.26 -6.19 60.40
C CYS A 14 -11.84 -5.94 59.00
N SER A 15 -11.18 -5.09 58.22
CA SER A 15 -11.40 -4.96 56.78
C SER A 15 -10.91 -6.24 56.09
N THR A 16 -11.83 -7.15 55.81
CA THR A 16 -11.58 -8.31 54.94
C THR A 16 -11.45 -7.79 53.50
N LEU A 17 -10.22 -7.67 53.02
CA LEU A 17 -9.93 -7.56 51.59
C LEU A 17 -10.35 -8.87 50.92
N ILE A 18 -11.48 -8.85 50.21
CA ILE A 18 -11.84 -9.91 49.29
C ILE A 18 -10.97 -9.68 48.04
N PRO A 19 -10.02 -10.57 47.71
CA PRO A 19 -9.33 -10.46 46.44
C PRO A 19 -10.37 -10.74 45.35
N ALA A 20 -10.72 -9.71 44.57
CA ALA A 20 -11.41 -9.90 43.33
C ALA A 20 -10.49 -10.74 42.44
N MET A 21 -10.77 -12.04 42.34
CA MET A 21 -10.14 -12.89 41.34
C MET A 21 -10.57 -12.34 39.98
N THR A 22 -9.71 -11.52 39.38
CA THR A 22 -9.75 -11.24 37.94
C THR A 22 -9.39 -12.54 37.24
N GLY A 23 -10.37 -13.42 37.06
CA GLY A 23 -10.24 -14.52 36.12
C GLY A 23 -10.11 -13.90 34.74
N ALA A 24 -8.91 -13.95 34.17
CA ALA A 24 -8.77 -13.75 32.73
C ALA A 24 -9.72 -14.75 32.05
N GLN A 25 -10.67 -14.28 31.23
CA GLN A 25 -11.54 -15.17 30.47
C GLN A 25 -10.64 -15.99 29.53
N GLN A 26 -10.36 -17.23 29.92
CA GLN A 26 -9.67 -18.18 29.08
C GLN A 26 -10.72 -18.79 28.14
N ILE A 27 -10.59 -18.52 26.85
CA ILE A 27 -11.45 -19.12 25.83
C ILE A 27 -11.11 -20.61 25.78
N ASP A 28 -12.11 -21.46 26.02
CA ASP A 28 -11.98 -22.91 25.94
C ASP A 28 -11.47 -23.31 24.55
N LEU A 29 -10.62 -24.32 24.47
CA LEU A 29 -10.04 -24.79 23.21
C LEU A 29 -11.12 -25.14 22.17
N SER A 30 -12.28 -25.65 22.63
CA SER A 30 -13.43 -25.94 21.75
C SER A 30 -14.13 -24.70 21.20
N GLN A 31 -13.88 -23.52 21.79
CA GLN A 31 -14.37 -22.22 21.34
C GLN A 31 -13.30 -21.41 20.60
N GLN A 32 -12.08 -21.94 20.49
CA GLN A 32 -11.03 -21.34 19.69
C GLN A 32 -11.21 -21.73 18.22
N THR A 33 -11.54 -20.76 17.38
CA THR A 33 -11.54 -20.91 15.92
C THR A 33 -10.11 -20.87 15.40
N TRP A 34 -9.53 -22.05 15.20
CA TRP A 34 -8.26 -22.21 14.51
C TRP A 34 -8.51 -22.23 13.00
N SER A 35 -8.32 -21.09 12.34
CA SER A 35 -8.35 -21.04 10.87
C SER A 35 -6.94 -21.15 10.32
N ALA A 36 -6.71 -22.14 9.46
CA ALA A 36 -5.53 -22.21 8.60
C ALA A 36 -5.55 -21.15 7.48
N GLU A 37 -6.72 -20.52 7.26
CA GLU A 37 -6.90 -19.46 6.29
C GLU A 37 -6.49 -18.12 6.90
N ILE A 38 -5.33 -17.62 6.46
CA ILE A 38 -4.75 -16.37 6.95
C ILE A 38 -5.37 -15.16 6.22
N ILE A 39 -5.87 -15.35 5.00
CA ILE A 39 -6.65 -14.35 4.25
C ILE A 39 -8.10 -14.40 4.74
N ARG A 40 -8.70 -13.24 5.02
CA ARG A 40 -10.10 -13.13 5.47
C ARG A 40 -10.82 -12.03 4.73
N ASP A 41 -12.10 -11.83 4.99
CA ASP A 41 -12.84 -10.74 4.37
C ASP A 41 -12.47 -9.38 5.00
N HIS A 42 -12.25 -9.36 6.32
CA HIS A 42 -11.95 -8.17 7.14
C HIS A 42 -11.02 -8.50 8.34
N GLY A 43 -10.41 -7.48 8.92
CA GLY A 43 -9.70 -7.51 10.21
C GLY A 43 -8.29 -8.12 10.18
N GLN A 44 -7.70 -8.32 9.01
CA GLN A 44 -6.30 -8.75 8.84
C GLN A 44 -5.36 -7.55 8.60
N PRO A 45 -4.08 -7.64 8.99
CA PRO A 45 -3.15 -6.55 8.76
C PRO A 45 -2.79 -6.39 7.27
N VAL A 46 -2.24 -5.22 6.95
CA VAL A 46 -1.49 -4.99 5.72
C VAL A 46 -0.03 -5.31 5.97
N ILE A 47 0.55 -6.23 5.19
CA ILE A 47 1.96 -6.61 5.28
C ILE A 47 2.78 -5.73 4.31
N PRO A 48 3.76 -4.95 4.78
CA PRO A 48 4.73 -4.30 3.90
C PRO A 48 5.76 -5.33 3.40
N LEU A 49 6.14 -5.20 2.14
CA LEU A 49 7.04 -6.10 1.41
C LEU A 49 8.13 -5.27 0.71
N PHE A 50 9.29 -5.89 0.53
CA PHE A 50 10.39 -5.35 -0.26
C PHE A 50 10.60 -6.32 -1.42
N ASP A 51 10.28 -5.86 -2.64
CA ASP A 51 10.40 -6.67 -3.85
C ASP A 51 11.86 -6.80 -4.26
N GLY A 52 12.62 -5.71 -4.09
CA GLY A 52 14.00 -5.62 -4.51
C GLY A 52 14.38 -4.23 -4.98
N TRP A 53 15.44 -4.13 -5.76
CA TRP A 53 15.97 -2.86 -6.26
C TRP A 53 16.53 -3.00 -7.68
N TYR A 54 16.66 -1.90 -8.41
CA TYR A 54 17.28 -1.86 -9.73
C TYR A 54 18.23 -0.65 -9.87
N PRO A 55 19.33 -0.78 -10.64
CA PRO A 55 20.19 0.36 -10.96
C PRO A 55 19.53 1.29 -11.97
N ASN A 56 19.82 2.59 -11.88
CA ASN A 56 19.43 3.59 -12.86
C ASN A 56 20.63 4.00 -13.73
N GLU A 57 20.38 4.55 -14.92
CA GLU A 57 21.43 4.97 -15.86
C GLU A 57 22.34 6.08 -15.32
N ASP A 58 21.84 6.89 -14.40
CA ASP A 58 22.55 8.01 -13.77
C ASP A 58 23.41 7.59 -12.55
N GLY A 59 23.52 6.29 -12.28
CA GLY A 59 24.29 5.73 -11.15
C GLY A 59 23.49 5.63 -9.85
N THR A 60 22.33 6.29 -9.73
CA THR A 60 21.42 6.09 -8.60
C THR A 60 20.79 4.70 -8.64
N ARG A 61 20.14 4.29 -7.55
CA ARG A 61 19.48 2.98 -7.44
C ARG A 61 18.09 3.16 -6.88
N THR A 62 17.14 2.38 -7.36
CA THR A 62 15.75 2.50 -6.94
C THR A 62 15.27 1.23 -6.26
N MET A 63 14.73 1.36 -5.06
CA MET A 63 14.10 0.30 -4.29
C MET A 63 12.60 0.25 -4.59
N CYS A 64 12.04 -0.97 -4.67
CA CYS A 64 10.62 -1.24 -4.85
C CYS A 64 10.02 -1.81 -3.57
N PHE A 65 8.95 -1.17 -3.09
CA PHE A 65 8.19 -1.63 -1.94
C PHE A 65 6.77 -1.98 -2.34
N SER A 66 6.26 -3.04 -1.73
CA SER A 66 4.99 -3.67 -2.06
C SER A 66 4.15 -3.88 -0.82
N TYR A 67 2.85 -4.09 -0.97
CA TYR A 67 2.03 -4.45 0.17
C TYR A 67 1.09 -5.60 -0.15
N PHE A 68 0.81 -6.39 0.87
CA PHE A 68 -0.21 -7.44 0.86
C PHE A 68 -1.28 -7.09 1.88
N ASN A 69 -2.41 -6.57 1.39
CA ASN A 69 -3.63 -6.47 2.19
C ASN A 69 -4.24 -7.88 2.26
N MET A 70 -4.31 -8.44 3.46
CA MET A 70 -4.79 -9.81 3.69
C MET A 70 -6.33 -9.90 3.80
N ASN A 71 -7.03 -8.80 3.49
CA ASN A 71 -8.48 -8.70 3.49
C ASN A 71 -9.05 -8.74 2.07
N ARG A 72 -10.05 -9.59 1.80
CA ARG A 72 -10.71 -9.71 0.50
C ARG A 72 -11.68 -8.58 0.21
N GLU A 73 -12.29 -8.00 1.24
CA GLU A 73 -13.34 -6.99 1.10
C GLU A 73 -12.98 -5.66 1.76
N GLU A 74 -12.15 -5.69 2.82
CA GLU A 74 -11.71 -4.49 3.53
C GLU A 74 -10.55 -3.79 2.82
N ALA A 75 -10.76 -2.53 2.44
CA ALA A 75 -9.67 -1.60 2.18
C ALA A 75 -9.22 -1.00 3.52
N VAL A 76 -7.91 -0.78 3.69
CA VAL A 76 -7.35 -0.24 4.94
C VAL A 76 -6.73 1.13 4.65
N ASP A 77 -7.06 2.13 5.47
CA ASP A 77 -6.46 3.47 5.40
C ASP A 77 -5.45 3.67 6.53
N ILE A 78 -4.22 4.04 6.19
CA ILE A 78 -3.15 4.30 7.17
C ILE A 78 -2.41 5.57 6.76
N HIS A 79 -2.72 6.67 7.46
CA HIS A 79 -2.08 7.96 7.25
C HIS A 79 -0.58 7.92 7.51
N LEU A 80 0.19 8.72 6.77
CA LEU A 80 1.61 8.90 7.03
C LEU A 80 1.85 9.38 8.47
N GLY A 81 2.87 8.83 9.12
CA GLY A 81 3.22 9.12 10.50
C GLY A 81 3.68 7.87 11.24
N LYS A 82 3.45 7.82 12.55
CA LYS A 82 3.95 6.71 13.40
C LYS A 82 3.53 5.32 12.90
N ASP A 83 2.37 5.22 12.26
CA ASP A 83 1.76 3.96 11.82
C ASP A 83 2.02 3.66 10.33
N ASN A 84 2.59 4.60 9.58
CA ASN A 84 2.99 4.43 8.19
C ASN A 84 4.16 5.37 7.88
N HIS A 85 5.38 4.85 7.94
CA HIS A 85 6.59 5.65 7.73
C HIS A 85 7.75 4.83 7.19
N LEU A 86 8.63 5.53 6.49
CA LEU A 86 9.99 5.08 6.21
C LEU A 86 10.90 5.48 7.38
N SER A 87 11.91 4.66 7.69
CA SER A 87 12.92 4.97 8.70
C SER A 87 13.85 6.12 8.32
N ASP A 88 13.82 6.54 7.06
CA ASP A 88 14.64 7.60 6.49
C ASP A 88 13.77 8.48 5.60
N ASP A 89 13.54 9.72 6.05
CA ASP A 89 12.70 10.72 5.38
C ASP A 89 13.48 11.61 4.42
N ARG A 90 14.81 11.43 4.31
CA ARG A 90 15.65 12.16 3.35
C ARG A 90 15.29 11.81 1.92
N PHE A 91 14.79 10.60 1.69
CA PHE A 91 14.40 10.11 0.38
C PHE A 91 12.91 10.31 0.17
N LYS A 92 12.57 11.12 -0.84
CA LYS A 92 11.18 11.32 -1.22
C LYS A 92 10.61 10.03 -1.79
N ALA A 93 9.42 9.68 -1.31
CA ALA A 93 8.69 8.50 -1.75
C ALA A 93 7.19 8.81 -1.71
N LEU A 94 6.45 8.30 -2.70
CA LEU A 94 5.00 8.40 -2.70
C LEU A 94 4.42 7.19 -1.95
N VAL A 95 4.63 7.13 -0.64
CA VAL A 95 4.15 6.01 0.19
C VAL A 95 2.60 5.99 0.17
N PRO A 96 1.96 4.86 -0.15
CA PRO A 96 0.50 4.75 -0.15
C PRO A 96 -0.07 5.05 1.24
N THR A 97 -1.24 5.68 1.28
CA THR A 97 -2.03 5.83 2.51
C THR A 97 -3.35 5.08 2.45
N HIS A 98 -3.73 4.60 1.26
CA HIS A 98 -4.86 3.71 1.05
C HIS A 98 -4.32 2.36 0.55
N PHE A 99 -4.83 1.28 1.15
CA PHE A 99 -4.46 -0.08 0.81
C PHE A 99 -5.71 -0.81 0.32
N ASP A 100 -5.83 -0.89 -0.99
CA ASP A 100 -6.90 -1.63 -1.66
C ASP A 100 -7.03 -3.08 -1.11
N PRO A 101 -8.24 -3.68 -1.15
CA PRO A 101 -8.42 -5.08 -0.80
C PRO A 101 -7.54 -6.01 -1.65
N LEU A 102 -7.35 -7.24 -1.18
CA LEU A 102 -6.61 -8.28 -1.86
C LEU A 102 -7.07 -8.41 -3.33
N PRO A 103 -6.16 -8.24 -4.31
CA PRO A 103 -6.53 -8.40 -5.70
C PRO A 103 -7.03 -9.83 -6.00
N PRO A 104 -8.04 -9.99 -6.87
CA PRO A 104 -8.67 -11.29 -7.10
C PRO A 104 -7.82 -12.24 -7.96
N ARG A 105 -6.82 -11.73 -8.68
CA ARG A 105 -6.07 -12.48 -9.71
C ARG A 105 -4.57 -12.61 -9.46
N TYR A 106 -4.02 -11.87 -8.51
CA TYR A 106 -2.60 -11.85 -8.16
C TYR A 106 -2.44 -11.62 -6.66
N ARG A 107 -1.34 -12.08 -6.08
CA ARG A 107 -1.27 -12.31 -4.62
C ARG A 107 -1.11 -11.05 -3.74
N HIS A 108 -0.63 -9.94 -4.28
CA HIS A 108 -0.42 -8.67 -3.56
C HIS A 108 -0.12 -7.53 -4.55
N VAL A 109 -0.04 -6.29 -4.09
CA VAL A 109 0.27 -5.16 -4.98
C VAL A 109 1.78 -4.99 -5.15
N PHE A 110 2.27 -5.27 -6.36
CA PHE A 110 3.68 -5.27 -6.75
C PHE A 110 4.23 -3.86 -7.00
N CYS A 111 5.45 -3.58 -6.53
CA CYS A 111 6.09 -2.27 -6.47
C CYS A 111 5.09 -1.10 -6.33
N ALA A 112 4.38 -1.09 -5.20
CA ALA A 112 3.39 -0.09 -4.81
C ALA A 112 3.94 1.34 -4.94
N PHE A 113 5.18 1.54 -4.47
CA PHE A 113 5.93 2.78 -4.61
C PHE A 113 7.43 2.49 -4.66
N THR A 114 8.20 3.50 -5.05
CA THR A 114 9.65 3.42 -5.16
C THR A 114 10.36 4.41 -4.24
N VAL A 115 11.61 4.10 -3.91
CA VAL A 115 12.53 5.00 -3.21
C VAL A 115 13.87 5.00 -3.95
N THR A 116 14.27 6.16 -4.49
CA THR A 116 15.56 6.30 -5.17
C THR A 116 16.63 6.80 -4.20
N VAL A 117 17.75 6.09 -4.16
CA VAL A 117 18.92 6.36 -3.32
C VAL A 117 20.15 6.65 -4.19
N PRO A 118 21.11 7.47 -3.70
CA PRO A 118 22.31 7.81 -4.45
C PRO A 118 23.25 6.62 -4.64
N GLU A 119 24.21 6.76 -5.54
CA GLU A 119 25.21 5.74 -5.87
C GLU A 119 26.05 5.31 -4.65
N ASP A 120 26.23 6.18 -3.67
CA ASP A 120 27.02 5.92 -2.46
C ASP A 120 26.21 5.26 -1.32
N PHE A 121 24.91 5.00 -1.51
CA PHE A 121 24.10 4.25 -0.54
C PHE A 121 24.68 2.84 -0.35
N GLY A 122 25.19 2.56 0.83
CA GLY A 122 25.98 1.36 1.15
C GLY A 122 25.14 0.08 1.28
N GLN A 123 25.79 -1.07 1.18
CA GLN A 123 25.14 -2.39 1.36
C GLN A 123 24.68 -2.66 2.81
N ASP A 124 25.30 -1.99 3.77
CA ASP A 124 24.92 -2.07 5.19
C ASP A 124 23.79 -1.10 5.56
N GLU A 125 23.54 -0.09 4.72
CA GLU A 125 22.42 0.84 4.87
C GLU A 125 21.10 0.17 4.50
N ARG A 126 20.01 0.70 5.05
CA ARG A 126 18.65 0.22 4.78
C ARG A 126 17.62 1.32 4.99
N ILE A 127 16.54 1.23 4.23
CA ILE A 127 15.32 2.01 4.45
C ILE A 127 14.25 1.03 4.90
N THR A 128 13.74 1.19 6.11
CA THR A 128 12.70 0.29 6.65
C THR A 128 11.34 0.94 6.50
N TRP A 129 10.40 0.26 5.84
CA TRP A 129 9.01 0.68 5.81
C TRP A 129 8.23 -0.03 6.92
N THR A 130 7.51 0.74 7.73
CA THR A 130 6.71 0.24 8.86
C THR A 130 5.24 0.57 8.65
N LEU A 131 4.38 -0.42 8.89
CA LEU A 131 2.92 -0.29 8.90
C LEU A 131 2.35 -0.81 10.21
N THR A 132 1.42 -0.06 10.82
CA THR A 132 0.56 -0.54 11.90
C THR A 132 -0.88 -0.60 11.41
N SER A 133 -1.48 -1.78 11.42
CA SER A 133 -2.88 -1.99 11.05
C SER A 133 -3.48 -3.17 11.79
N ASN A 134 -4.77 -3.10 12.10
CA ASN A 134 -5.52 -4.18 12.75
C ASN A 134 -4.80 -4.80 13.97
N GLY A 135 -4.22 -3.93 14.81
CA GLY A 135 -3.53 -4.30 16.05
C GLY A 135 -2.13 -4.88 15.88
N GLN A 136 -1.58 -4.91 14.66
CA GLN A 136 -0.25 -5.45 14.37
C GLN A 136 0.64 -4.38 13.76
N THR A 137 1.89 -4.34 14.20
CA THR A 137 2.95 -3.52 13.59
C THR A 137 3.91 -4.45 12.86
N LEU A 138 4.03 -4.25 11.55
CA LEU A 138 4.89 -5.01 10.65
C LEU A 138 5.85 -4.07 9.95
N SER A 139 7.06 -4.55 9.66
CA SER A 139 8.09 -3.73 9.01
C SER A 139 8.94 -4.55 8.06
N VAL A 140 9.41 -3.93 6.98
CA VAL A 140 10.30 -4.56 6.01
C VAL A 140 11.52 -3.68 5.70
N PRO A 141 12.75 -4.21 5.80
CA PRO A 141 13.94 -3.47 5.40
C PRO A 141 14.20 -3.60 3.90
N GLY A 142 14.28 -2.47 3.20
CA GLY A 142 14.83 -2.38 1.84
C GLY A 142 16.35 -2.24 1.87
N LYS A 143 17.04 -3.08 1.09
CA LYS A 143 18.51 -3.12 1.02
C LYS A 143 19.00 -3.36 -0.41
N LEU A 144 20.19 -2.83 -0.70
CA LEU A 144 20.88 -3.01 -1.98
C LEU A 144 21.75 -4.28 -2.00
N LEU A 145 21.12 -5.44 -1.82
CA LEU A 145 21.83 -6.73 -1.86
C LEU A 145 21.70 -7.36 -3.26
N ALA A 146 22.78 -7.94 -3.77
CA ALA A 146 22.82 -8.54 -5.10
C ALA A 146 21.70 -9.57 -5.40
N PRO A 147 21.27 -10.43 -4.45
CA PRO A 147 20.15 -11.35 -4.68
C PRO A 147 18.77 -10.70 -4.88
N TYR A 148 18.64 -9.40 -4.59
CA TYR A 148 17.39 -8.63 -4.70
C TYR A 148 17.40 -7.68 -5.89
N VAL A 149 18.33 -7.84 -6.84
CA VAL A 149 18.32 -7.06 -8.08
C VAL A 149 17.13 -7.48 -8.93
N LEU A 150 16.37 -6.50 -9.38
CA LEU A 150 15.22 -6.66 -10.27
C LEU A 150 15.60 -6.23 -11.69
N ASP A 151 15.07 -6.95 -12.68
CA ASP A 151 15.14 -6.54 -14.07
C ASP A 151 14.27 -5.30 -14.30
N GLU A 152 14.80 -4.27 -14.97
CA GLU A 152 14.12 -3.00 -15.27
C GLU A 152 14.72 -2.34 -16.54
N PRO A 153 13.91 -1.78 -17.46
CA PRO A 153 12.46 -1.99 -17.64
C PRO A 153 12.15 -3.27 -18.44
N THR A 154 13.17 -4.08 -18.73
CA THR A 154 13.11 -5.28 -19.57
C THR A 154 13.77 -6.45 -18.84
N SER A 155 13.21 -7.64 -18.97
CA SER A 155 13.82 -8.90 -18.52
C SER A 155 14.18 -9.76 -19.72
N ASP A 156 15.43 -9.68 -20.18
CA ASP A 156 15.91 -10.42 -21.36
C ASP A 156 15.73 -11.94 -21.21
N GLY A 157 15.98 -12.48 -20.01
CA GLY A 157 15.86 -13.91 -19.74
C GLY A 157 14.44 -14.47 -19.86
N ARG A 158 13.42 -13.61 -19.83
CA ARG A 158 11.99 -13.99 -19.93
C ARG A 158 11.28 -13.36 -21.12
N GLY A 159 11.94 -12.44 -21.84
CA GLY A 159 11.37 -11.71 -22.97
C GLY A 159 10.27 -10.70 -22.59
N ASN A 160 10.23 -10.25 -21.34
CA ASN A 160 9.22 -9.32 -20.84
C ASN A 160 9.71 -7.88 -20.95
N LEU A 161 8.78 -6.95 -21.24
CA LEU A 161 9.04 -5.53 -21.39
C LEU A 161 7.93 -4.74 -20.69
N ALA A 162 8.28 -3.78 -19.84
CA ALA A 162 7.28 -2.90 -19.20
C ALA A 162 6.59 -2.03 -20.24
N PRO A 163 5.25 -1.93 -20.32
CA PRO A 163 4.55 -1.09 -21.31
C PRO A 163 4.98 0.38 -21.29
N LEU A 164 5.02 1.04 -22.45
CA LEU A 164 5.40 2.45 -22.56
C LEU A 164 4.17 3.32 -22.30
N VAL A 165 4.26 4.26 -21.37
CA VAL A 165 3.12 5.07 -20.94
C VAL A 165 3.36 6.57 -21.17
N LYS A 166 2.32 7.28 -21.59
CA LYS A 166 2.22 8.75 -21.61
C LYS A 166 0.95 9.20 -20.90
N LEU A 167 1.00 10.38 -20.28
CA LEU A 167 -0.16 11.02 -19.64
C LEU A 167 -0.70 12.24 -20.41
N SER A 168 -0.11 12.55 -21.56
CA SER A 168 -0.65 13.53 -22.50
C SER A 168 -0.23 13.17 -23.93
N PRO A 169 -0.99 13.59 -24.97
CA PRO A 169 -0.72 13.20 -26.36
C PRO A 169 0.70 13.53 -26.85
N ASN A 170 1.25 14.65 -26.39
CA ASN A 170 2.59 15.15 -26.76
C ASN A 170 3.56 15.10 -25.56
N GLY A 171 3.25 14.31 -24.54
CA GLY A 171 4.05 14.20 -23.31
C GLY A 171 5.27 13.29 -23.47
N GLN A 172 6.04 13.19 -22.39
CA GLN A 172 7.13 12.22 -22.28
C GLN A 172 6.58 10.81 -22.18
N ASN A 173 7.33 9.85 -22.74
CA ASN A 173 7.02 8.44 -22.67
C ASN A 173 7.96 7.80 -21.66
N ILE A 174 7.41 7.05 -20.71
CA ILE A 174 8.20 6.39 -19.68
C ILE A 174 7.85 4.91 -19.64
N ARG A 175 8.86 4.07 -19.39
CA ARG A 175 8.68 2.69 -18.93
C ARG A 175 9.17 2.61 -17.50
N GLY A 176 8.58 1.71 -16.74
CA GLY A 176 9.15 1.28 -15.47
C GLY A 176 8.42 1.74 -14.21
N ARG A 177 8.90 1.22 -13.09
CA ARG A 177 8.23 1.21 -11.79
C ARG A 177 8.28 2.55 -11.06
N THR A 178 9.29 3.38 -11.33
CA THR A 178 9.30 4.79 -10.91
C THR A 178 8.13 5.55 -11.53
N GLY A 179 7.75 5.17 -12.75
CA GLY A 179 6.55 5.66 -13.41
C GLY A 179 6.58 7.11 -13.86
N ILE A 180 5.43 7.56 -14.35
CA ILE A 180 5.20 8.92 -14.84
C ILE A 180 4.14 9.61 -13.98
N HIS A 181 4.27 10.91 -13.74
CA HIS A 181 3.32 11.69 -12.94
C HIS A 181 2.61 12.74 -13.80
N THR A 182 1.37 13.08 -13.48
CA THR A 182 0.71 14.25 -14.07
C THR A 182 1.53 15.50 -13.73
N PRO A 183 1.77 16.40 -14.70
CA PRO A 183 2.64 17.56 -14.48
C PRO A 183 2.01 18.59 -13.53
N GLN A 184 0.68 18.58 -13.41
CA GLN A 184 -0.11 19.40 -12.50
C GLN A 184 -1.27 18.56 -11.95
N PRO A 185 -1.80 18.88 -10.76
CA PRO A 185 -3.01 18.24 -10.24
C PRO A 185 -4.21 18.44 -11.16
N ILE A 186 -4.99 17.39 -11.38
CA ILE A 186 -6.25 17.43 -12.12
C ILE A 186 -7.35 17.90 -11.16
N ALA A 187 -8.14 18.90 -11.55
CA ALA A 187 -9.26 19.36 -10.75
C ALA A 187 -10.45 18.40 -10.87
N ALA A 188 -11.12 18.14 -9.75
CA ALA A 188 -12.34 17.33 -9.68
C ALA A 188 -13.28 17.86 -8.60
N THR A 189 -14.54 17.42 -8.63
CA THR A 189 -15.57 17.80 -7.66
C THR A 189 -16.10 16.54 -6.97
N VAL A 190 -16.42 16.64 -5.68
CA VAL A 190 -17.05 15.55 -4.93
C VAL A 190 -18.33 15.08 -5.64
N GLY A 191 -18.45 13.76 -5.84
CA GLY A 191 -19.61 13.12 -6.47
C GLY A 191 -19.68 13.25 -8.00
N GLU A 192 -18.86 14.10 -8.62
CA GLU A 192 -18.75 14.16 -10.08
C GLU A 192 -17.80 13.07 -10.62
N THR A 193 -18.05 12.65 -11.85
CA THR A 193 -17.21 11.68 -12.54
C THR A 193 -16.05 12.40 -13.23
N LEU A 194 -14.82 11.95 -12.95
CA LEU A 194 -13.59 12.39 -13.59
C LEU A 194 -13.05 11.27 -14.49
N GLU A 195 -12.82 11.59 -15.77
CA GLU A 195 -12.14 10.68 -16.69
C GLU A 195 -10.62 10.82 -16.56
N LEU A 196 -9.93 9.72 -16.27
CA LEU A 196 -8.48 9.63 -16.30
C LEU A 196 -8.04 8.88 -17.55
N THR A 197 -7.08 9.42 -18.30
CA THR A 197 -6.60 8.83 -19.58
C THR A 197 -5.09 8.62 -19.54
N ALA A 198 -4.64 7.49 -20.07
CA ALA A 198 -3.24 7.22 -20.38
C ALA A 198 -3.10 6.63 -21.80
N TRP A 199 -1.97 6.90 -22.46
CA TRP A 199 -1.62 6.27 -23.73
C TRP A 199 -0.61 5.17 -23.48
N ILE A 200 -0.83 4.01 -24.10
CA ILE A 200 -0.02 2.81 -23.88
C ILE A 200 0.47 2.25 -25.20
N GLU A 201 1.78 2.03 -25.29
CA GLU A 201 2.43 1.36 -26.42
C GLU A 201 3.22 0.14 -25.92
N HIS A 202 2.98 -1.01 -26.54
CA HIS A 202 3.69 -2.24 -26.22
C HIS A 202 3.71 -3.18 -27.44
N PRO A 203 4.77 -4.00 -27.63
CA PRO A 203 4.85 -4.93 -28.78
C PRO A 203 3.78 -6.02 -28.78
N ASN A 204 3.29 -6.44 -27.61
CA ASN A 204 2.19 -7.41 -27.52
C ASN A 204 0.87 -6.75 -27.94
N GLU A 205 -0.06 -7.55 -28.46
CA GLU A 205 -1.38 -7.08 -28.91
C GLU A 205 -2.26 -6.56 -27.77
N GLU A 206 -2.09 -7.12 -26.58
CA GLU A 206 -2.82 -6.76 -25.37
C GLU A 206 -1.88 -6.59 -24.19
N VAL A 207 -2.27 -5.70 -23.27
CA VAL A 207 -1.63 -5.48 -21.98
C VAL A 207 -2.71 -5.33 -20.92
N TRP A 208 -2.40 -5.70 -19.69
CA TRP A 208 -3.26 -5.47 -18.55
C TRP A 208 -3.06 -4.06 -17.98
N VAL A 209 -4.15 -3.47 -17.50
CA VAL A 209 -4.17 -2.21 -16.77
C VAL A 209 -4.97 -2.41 -15.48
N GLY A 210 -4.42 -1.90 -14.37
CA GLY A 210 -5.12 -1.79 -13.09
C GLY A 210 -5.00 -0.40 -12.51
N TRP A 211 -6.07 0.07 -11.90
CA TRP A 211 -6.19 1.37 -11.23
C TRP A 211 -6.32 1.17 -9.72
N SER A 212 -5.60 1.97 -8.95
CA SER A 212 -5.60 1.89 -7.49
C SER A 212 -5.83 3.27 -6.88
N HIS A 213 -6.60 3.31 -5.80
CA HIS A 213 -6.58 4.44 -4.89
C HIS A 213 -5.28 4.36 -4.10
N HIS A 214 -4.32 5.21 -4.43
CA HIS A 214 -2.97 5.15 -3.86
C HIS A 214 -2.88 5.96 -2.56
N SER A 215 -3.43 7.17 -2.59
CA SER A 215 -3.56 8.03 -1.43
C SER A 215 -4.68 9.03 -1.60
N GLY A 216 -5.08 9.67 -0.50
CA GLY A 216 -6.10 10.71 -0.46
C GLY A 216 -7.19 10.41 0.55
N PRO A 217 -7.97 11.43 0.96
CA PRO A 217 -9.04 11.26 1.94
C PRO A 217 -10.18 10.40 1.36
N GLY A 218 -11.05 9.79 2.16
CA GLY A 218 -12.25 9.14 1.63
C GLY A 218 -12.00 7.92 0.72
N LYS A 219 -12.88 7.75 -0.27
CA LYS A 219 -13.00 6.60 -1.18
C LYS A 219 -13.00 7.05 -2.63
N VAL A 220 -12.31 6.27 -3.46
CA VAL A 220 -12.37 6.40 -4.93
C VAL A 220 -13.13 5.21 -5.51
N GLN A 221 -14.13 5.49 -6.32
CA GLN A 221 -14.86 4.47 -7.07
C GLN A 221 -14.44 4.52 -8.54
N PHE A 222 -14.11 3.36 -9.10
CA PHE A 222 -13.78 3.20 -10.51
C PHE A 222 -14.90 2.45 -11.22
N ASP A 223 -15.26 2.86 -12.43
CA ASP A 223 -16.19 2.10 -13.28
C ASP A 223 -15.60 0.74 -13.69
N GLN A 224 -14.31 0.74 -14.04
CA GLN A 224 -13.56 -0.46 -14.40
C GLN A 224 -12.14 -0.39 -13.82
N LYS A 225 -11.97 -1.00 -12.64
CA LYS A 225 -10.70 -0.98 -11.90
C LYS A 225 -9.58 -1.75 -12.61
N GLU A 226 -9.90 -2.84 -13.30
CA GLU A 226 -8.92 -3.69 -13.99
C GLU A 226 -9.46 -4.19 -15.34
N HIS A 227 -8.62 -4.14 -16.38
CA HIS A 227 -9.00 -4.61 -17.72
C HIS A 227 -7.81 -4.88 -18.64
N GLN A 228 -8.08 -5.58 -19.75
CA GLN A 228 -7.15 -5.73 -20.86
C GLN A 228 -7.34 -4.59 -21.85
N VAL A 229 -6.24 -4.05 -22.36
CA VAL A 229 -6.21 -2.97 -23.35
C VAL A 229 -5.52 -3.49 -24.60
N LYS A 230 -6.18 -3.35 -25.75
CA LYS A 230 -5.57 -3.62 -27.06
C LYS A 230 -4.60 -2.49 -27.39
N THR A 231 -3.34 -2.80 -27.58
CA THR A 231 -2.28 -1.81 -27.80
C THR A 231 -2.45 -1.02 -29.10
N LEU A 232 -3.15 -1.59 -30.08
CA LEU A 232 -3.57 -0.89 -31.31
C LEU A 232 -4.52 0.29 -31.08
N ILE A 233 -5.28 0.30 -29.97
CA ILE A 233 -6.12 1.44 -29.57
C ILE A 233 -5.22 2.59 -29.05
N GLY A 234 -4.06 2.24 -28.49
CA GLY A 234 -3.04 3.19 -28.05
C GLY A 234 -3.39 3.99 -26.80
N SER A 235 -4.57 3.79 -26.19
CA SER A 235 -5.00 4.48 -24.98
C SER A 235 -5.92 3.64 -24.10
N THR A 236 -5.97 4.01 -22.82
CA THR A 236 -6.85 3.46 -21.80
C THR A 236 -7.47 4.60 -21.00
N GLN A 237 -8.68 4.37 -20.51
CA GLN A 237 -9.44 5.33 -19.72
C GLN A 237 -10.09 4.63 -18.53
N VAL A 238 -10.33 5.39 -17.45
CA VAL A 238 -11.16 4.98 -16.33
C VAL A 238 -11.97 6.18 -15.85
N GLN A 239 -13.22 5.94 -15.46
CA GLN A 239 -14.04 6.94 -14.78
C GLN A 239 -13.87 6.77 -13.27
N ALA A 240 -13.47 7.85 -12.59
CA ALA A 240 -13.26 7.89 -11.15
C ALA A 240 -14.23 8.87 -10.48
N THR A 241 -14.80 8.48 -9.34
CA THR A 241 -15.64 9.37 -8.50
C THR A 241 -15.11 9.38 -7.06
N PHE A 242 -15.07 10.58 -6.48
CA PHE A 242 -14.51 10.87 -5.16
C PHE A 242 -15.63 11.31 -4.22
N ASN A 243 -15.63 10.84 -2.98
CA ASN A 243 -16.70 11.15 -2.01
C ASN A 243 -16.33 12.22 -0.98
N ASP A 244 -15.06 12.61 -0.87
CA ASP A 244 -14.57 13.59 0.08
C ASP A 244 -13.64 14.60 -0.63
N PRO A 245 -13.56 15.87 -0.17
CA PRO A 245 -12.61 16.83 -0.74
C PRO A 245 -11.19 16.58 -0.24
N GLY A 246 -10.20 16.90 -1.08
CA GLY A 246 -8.78 16.88 -0.72
C GLY A 246 -7.87 16.46 -1.87
N GLU A 247 -6.61 16.21 -1.52
CA GLU A 247 -5.59 15.78 -2.48
C GLU A 247 -5.54 14.26 -2.57
N TYR A 248 -5.59 13.74 -3.79
CA TYR A 248 -5.57 12.31 -4.10
C TYR A 248 -4.43 11.97 -5.03
N VAL A 249 -4.00 10.72 -4.92
CA VAL A 249 -3.23 10.06 -5.97
C VAL A 249 -4.00 8.82 -6.39
N VAL A 250 -4.33 8.76 -7.68
CA VAL A 250 -4.73 7.52 -8.34
C VAL A 250 -3.51 6.97 -9.07
N ARG A 251 -3.20 5.70 -8.85
CA ARG A 251 -2.10 5.02 -9.52
C ARG A 251 -2.63 4.04 -10.56
N MET A 252 -2.11 4.11 -11.77
CA MET A 252 -2.29 3.09 -12.80
C MET A 252 -1.04 2.21 -12.85
N GLN A 253 -1.23 0.89 -12.86
CA GLN A 253 -0.18 -0.07 -13.20
C GLN A 253 -0.53 -0.74 -14.52
N THR A 254 0.45 -0.88 -15.41
CA THR A 254 0.28 -1.65 -16.64
C THR A 254 1.42 -2.62 -16.86
N ILE A 255 1.08 -3.84 -17.27
CA ILE A 255 1.97 -4.97 -17.45
C ILE A 255 1.51 -5.76 -18.67
N ASP A 256 2.42 -6.45 -19.34
CA ASP A 256 2.09 -7.31 -20.47
C ASP A 256 1.12 -8.45 -20.10
N ASN A 257 1.38 -9.12 -18.99
CA ASN A 257 0.55 -10.17 -18.43
C ASN A 257 0.69 -10.18 -16.91
N ILE A 258 -0.43 -10.27 -16.19
CA ILE A 258 -0.44 -10.32 -14.72
C ILE A 258 0.39 -11.47 -14.14
N ALA A 259 0.61 -12.57 -14.88
CA ALA A 259 1.48 -13.65 -14.45
C ALA A 259 2.96 -13.23 -14.34
N ALA A 260 3.38 -12.19 -15.09
CA ALA A 260 4.75 -11.69 -15.04
C ALA A 260 5.07 -11.00 -13.70
N PHE A 261 4.05 -10.52 -12.97
CA PHE A 261 4.23 -10.01 -11.61
C PHE A 261 4.90 -11.01 -10.67
N GLU A 262 4.63 -12.32 -10.83
CA GLU A 262 5.22 -13.36 -9.98
C GLU A 262 6.74 -13.51 -10.14
N PHE A 263 7.30 -12.93 -11.20
CA PHE A 263 8.73 -12.84 -11.43
C PHE A 263 9.27 -11.41 -11.28
N TYR A 264 8.51 -10.52 -10.63
CA TYR A 264 8.85 -9.12 -10.33
C TYR A 264 9.22 -8.30 -11.58
N CYS A 265 8.65 -8.66 -12.72
CA CYS A 265 8.88 -8.02 -14.00
C CYS A 265 7.56 -7.76 -14.72
N CYS A 266 7.54 -6.96 -15.76
CA CYS A 266 8.11 -5.63 -15.74
C CYS A 266 6.91 -4.77 -16.04
N HIS A 267 6.66 -3.75 -15.21
CA HIS A 267 5.44 -2.98 -15.30
C HIS A 267 5.77 -1.50 -15.22
N THR A 268 4.85 -0.69 -15.74
CA THR A 268 4.95 0.75 -15.68
C THR A 268 3.89 1.30 -14.76
N ASN A 269 4.31 2.17 -13.84
CA ASN A 269 3.42 2.92 -12.99
C ASN A 269 3.10 4.29 -13.63
N ALA A 270 1.90 4.80 -13.37
CA ALA A 270 1.51 6.16 -13.69
C ALA A 270 0.71 6.73 -12.51
N TYR A 271 0.97 7.98 -12.16
CA TYR A 271 0.41 8.62 -10.98
C TYR A 271 -0.34 9.88 -11.39
N PHE A 272 -1.64 9.87 -11.13
CA PHE A 272 -2.55 10.97 -11.36
C PHE A 272 -2.75 11.71 -10.05
N HIS A 273 -2.15 12.89 -9.95
CA HIS A 273 -2.38 13.82 -8.85
C HIS A 273 -3.69 14.55 -9.10
N ILE A 274 -4.59 14.55 -8.12
CA ILE A 274 -5.96 15.05 -8.27
C ILE A 274 -6.29 15.92 -7.06
N ASN A 275 -6.90 17.07 -7.29
CA ASN A 275 -7.40 17.96 -6.25
C ASN A 275 -8.93 18.01 -6.34
N VAL A 276 -9.60 17.47 -5.32
CA VAL A 276 -11.05 17.36 -5.23
C VAL A 276 -11.60 18.48 -4.37
N SER A 277 -12.47 19.32 -4.93
CA SER A 277 -13.22 20.35 -4.21
C SER A 277 -14.68 19.94 -3.97
N ASN A 278 -15.37 20.69 -3.10
CA ASN A 278 -16.83 20.58 -2.96
C ASN A 278 -17.56 21.12 -4.19
#